data_AF-A0A520JB45-F1
#
_entry.id   AF-A0A520JB45-F1
#
_cell.length_a   1.000
_cell.length_b   1.000
_cell.length_c   1.000
_cell.angle_alpha   90.00
_cell.angle_beta   90.00
_cell.angle_gamma   90.00
#
_symmetry.space_group_name_H-M   'P 1'
#
loop_
_entity.id
_entity.type
_entity.pdbx_description
1 polymer ?
#
loop_
_entity_poly.entity_id
_entity_poly.type
_entity_poly.pdbx_seq_one_letter_code
_entity_poly.pdbx_strand_id
1 'polypeptide(L)' 'MFDQLVFTPADIDLSRSPLTGKVGAETYVLGAFNPGMTRLANGNLLLMVRVAEALKKPIRDGNVHA' A
#
# COMPACT_ATOMS: atom_id res chain seq x y z
N MET A 1 26.28 -2.56 -12.37
CA MET A 1 25.26 -1.73 -11.71
C MET A 1 24.06 -2.63 -11.49
N PHE A 2 23.53 -2.71 -10.27
CA PHE A 2 22.46 -3.64 -9.90
C PHE A 2 21.29 -2.85 -9.34
N ASP A 3 20.10 -3.12 -9.86
CA ASP A 3 18.87 -2.51 -9.39
C ASP A 3 18.24 -3.38 -8.30
N GLN A 4 17.66 -2.75 -7.29
CA GLN A 4 17.01 -3.41 -6.17
C GLN A 4 15.65 -2.81 -5.89
N LEU A 5 14.73 -3.65 -5.43
CA LEU A 5 13.51 -3.18 -4.79
C LEU A 5 13.87 -2.59 -3.43
N VAL A 6 13.67 -1.29 -3.28
CA VAL A 6 13.95 -0.55 -2.04
C VAL A 6 12.72 -0.42 -1.14
N PHE A 7 11.53 -0.68 -1.69
CA PHE A 7 10.26 -0.65 -0.98
C PHE A 7 9.25 -1.54 -1.71
N THR A 8 8.53 -2.36 -0.96
CA THR A 8 7.59 -3.37 -1.47
C THR A 8 6.31 -3.37 -0.64
N PRO A 9 5.23 -4.01 -1.11
CA PRO A 9 4.02 -4.22 -0.30
C PRO A 9 4.28 -4.90 1.06
N ALA A 10 5.31 -5.74 1.16
CA ALA A 10 5.64 -6.47 2.38
C ALA A 10 6.24 -5.58 3.48
N ASP A 11 6.74 -4.39 3.12
CA ASP A 11 7.30 -3.43 4.06
C ASP A 11 6.21 -2.58 4.77
N ILE A 12 4.94 -2.78 4.42
CA ILE A 12 3.80 -2.02 4.94
C ILE A 12 3.10 -2.79 6.05
N ASP A 13 3.07 -2.18 7.24
CA ASP A 13 2.30 -2.65 8.38
C ASP A 13 0.81 -2.23 8.24
N LEU A 14 -0.01 -3.17 7.79
CA LEU A 14 -1.45 -2.98 7.59
C LEU A 14 -2.19 -2.64 8.89
N SER A 15 -1.64 -2.94 10.07
CA SER A 15 -2.27 -2.56 11.34
C SER A 15 -2.29 -1.04 11.56
N ARG A 16 -1.46 -0.30 10.82
CA ARG A 16 -1.38 1.17 10.84
C ARG A 16 -2.16 1.84 9.72
N SER A 17 -2.91 1.07 8.95
CA SER A 17 -3.70 1.64 7.86
C SER A 17 -4.77 2.61 8.41
N PRO A 18 -5.02 3.73 7.73
CA PRO A 18 -6.19 4.57 8.00
C PRO A 18 -7.53 3.81 7.87
N LEU A 19 -7.56 2.67 7.18
CA LEU A 19 -8.73 1.81 6.96
C LEU A 19 -8.90 0.73 8.06
N THR A 20 -7.89 0.51 8.90
CA THR A 20 -7.94 -0.50 9.97
C THR A 20 -9.13 -0.25 10.89
N GLY A 21 -9.97 -1.28 11.07
CA GLY A 21 -11.17 -1.23 11.89
C GLY A 21 -12.34 -0.43 11.28
N LYS A 22 -12.18 0.16 10.09
CA LYS A 22 -13.24 0.90 9.38
C LYS A 22 -13.87 0.10 8.25
N VAL A 23 -13.13 -0.86 7.70
CA VAL A 23 -13.64 -1.82 6.73
C VAL A 23 -14.05 -3.09 7.48
N GLY A 24 -15.33 -3.46 7.43
CA GLY A 24 -15.90 -4.65 8.09
C GLY A 24 -15.49 -5.98 7.42
N ALA A 25 -14.33 -6.04 6.78
CA ALA A 25 -13.84 -7.18 6.03
C ALA A 25 -12.31 -7.21 6.06
N GLU A 26 -11.73 -8.41 5.97
CA GLU A 26 -10.28 -8.57 5.85
C GLU A 26 -9.75 -7.95 4.56
N THR A 27 -8.71 -7.11 4.71
CA THR A 27 -7.95 -6.55 3.61
C THR A 27 -6.51 -7.06 3.60
N TYR A 28 -5.80 -6.81 2.50
CA TYR A 28 -4.36 -6.99 2.39
C TYR A 28 -3.77 -5.87 1.52
N VAL A 29 -2.47 -5.62 1.67
CA VAL A 29 -1.75 -4.68 0.79
C VAL A 29 -1.60 -5.34 -0.58
N LEU A 30 -2.36 -4.85 -1.55
CA LEU A 30 -2.29 -5.31 -2.94
C LEU A 30 -1.05 -4.76 -3.65
N GLY A 31 -0.67 -3.51 -3.34
CA GLY A 31 0.42 -2.84 -4.04
C GLY A 31 0.95 -1.61 -3.32
N ALA A 32 2.21 -1.32 -3.58
CA ALA A 32 2.92 -0.13 -3.15
C ALA A 32 3.68 0.41 -4.37
N PHE A 33 3.25 1.53 -4.94
CA PHE A 33 3.71 1.95 -6.26
C PHE A 33 3.56 3.46 -6.50
N ASN A 34 4.05 3.91 -7.66
CA ASN A 34 3.99 5.28 -8.17
C ASN A 34 4.40 6.34 -7.13
N PRO A 35 5.62 6.26 -6.57
CA PRO A 35 6.05 7.25 -5.62
C PRO A 35 6.16 8.63 -6.26
N GLY A 36 5.53 9.63 -5.65
CA GLY A 36 5.98 11.01 -5.80
C GLY A 36 7.31 11.17 -5.08
N MET A 37 8.30 11.77 -5.72
CA MET A 37 9.65 11.87 -5.16
C MET A 37 10.15 13.32 -5.17
N THR A 38 10.83 13.70 -4.10
CA THR A 38 11.59 14.95 -4.04
C THR A 38 12.79 14.79 -3.11
N ARG A 39 13.78 15.65 -3.27
CA ARG A 39 14.89 15.77 -2.33
C ARG A 39 14.55 16.84 -1.29
N LEU A 40 14.68 16.48 -0.02
CA LEU A 40 14.47 17.39 1.11
C LEU A 40 15.70 18.27 1.34
N ALA A 41 15.53 19.36 2.09
CA ALA A 41 16.61 20.32 2.39
C ALA A 41 17.83 19.68 3.10
N ASN A 42 17.61 18.58 3.84
CA ASN A 42 18.67 17.82 4.50
C ASN A 42 19.34 16.78 3.58
N GLY A 43 18.99 16.73 2.29
CA GLY A 43 19.58 15.83 1.31
C GLY A 43 18.90 14.47 1.16
N ASN A 44 18.02 14.08 2.09
CA ASN A 44 17.27 12.83 2.02
C ASN A 44 16.25 12.84 0.87
N LEU A 45 15.92 11.65 0.35
CA LEU A 45 14.82 11.48 -0.59
C LEU A 45 13.54 11.17 0.18
N LEU A 46 12.48 11.94 -0.09
CA LEU A 46 11.13 11.61 0.33
C LEU A 46 10.49 10.75 -0.77
N LEU A 47 9.96 9.59 -0.37
CA LEU A 47 9.13 8.74 -1.22
C LEU A 47 7.68 8.80 -0.72
N MET A 48 6.82 9.48 -1.47
CA MET A 48 5.37 9.51 -1.22
C MET A 48 4.71 8.38 -2.01
N VAL A 49 4.61 7.21 -1.40
CA VAL A 49 4.16 5.98 -2.06
C VAL A 49 2.64 5.86 -2.03
N ARG A 50 2.02 5.48 -3.16
CA ARG A 50 0.62 5.07 -3.16
C ARG A 50 0.51 3.63 -2.67
N VAL A 51 -0.24 3.44 -1.59
CA VAL A 51 -0.56 2.12 -1.04
C VAL A 51 -1.97 1.75 -1.45
N ALA A 52 -2.12 0.60 -2.10
CA ALA A 52 -3.41 0.01 -2.44
C ALA A 52 -3.71 -1.15 -1.50
N GLU A 53 -4.87 -1.09 -0.86
CA GLU A 53 -5.44 -2.19 -0.08
C GLU A 53 -6.60 -2.80 -0.84
N ALA A 54 -6.74 -4.12 -0.75
CA ALA A 54 -7.82 -4.85 -1.40
C ALA A 54 -8.52 -5.80 -0.43
N LEU A 55 -9.80 -6.05 -0.67
CA LEU A 55 -10.56 -7.07 0.05
C LEU A 55 -9.98 -8.46 -0.26
N LYS A 56 -9.77 -9.25 0.78
CA LYS A 56 -9.29 -10.65 0.64
C LYS A 56 -10.36 -11.56 0.02
N LYS A 57 -11.64 -11.24 0.25
CA LYS A 57 -12.80 -11.91 -0.33
C LYS A 57 -13.69 -10.87 -1.05
N PRO A 58 -13.32 -10.46 -2.28
CA PRO A 58 -14.01 -9.40 -3.00
C PRO A 58 -15.31 -9.86 -3.66
N ILE A 59 -15.53 -11.17 -3.85
CA ILE A 59 -16.76 -11.71 -4.45
C ILE A 59 -17.64 -12.29 -3.34
N ARG A 60 -18.89 -11.83 -3.25
CA ARG A 60 -19.91 -12.33 -2.30
C ARG A 60 -21.27 -12.34 -2.99
N ASP A 61 -22.04 -13.41 -2.81
CA ASP A 61 -23.38 -13.56 -3.39
C ASP A 61 -23.44 -13.26 -4.90
N GLY A 62 -22.40 -13.63 -5.64
CA GLY A 62 -22.27 -13.39 -7.07
C GLY A 62 -21.90 -11.96 -7.49
N ASN A 63 -21.67 -11.05 -6.54
CA ASN A 63 -21.34 -9.65 -6.78
C ASN A 63 -19.88 -9.34 -6.41
N VAL A 64 -19.28 -8.39 -7.13
CA VAL A 64 -17.94 -7.86 -6.84
C VAL A 64 -18.05 -6.65 -5.90
N HIS A 65 -17.24 -6.64 -4.85
CA HIS A 65 -17.11 -5.56 -3.89
C HIS A 65 -15.68 -5.01 -3.95
N ALA A 66 -15.57 -3.68 -3.89
CA ALA A 66 -14.31 -2.93 -3.90
C ALA A 66 -14.37 -1.80 -2.87
#